data_AF-A0A3D0XTR1-F1
#
_entry.id   AF-A0A3D0XTR1-F1
#
_cell.length_a   1.000
_cell.length_b   1.000
_cell.length_c   1.000
_cell.angle_alpha   90.00
_cell.angle_beta   90.00
_cell.angle_gamma   90.00
#
_symmetry.space_group_name_H-M   'P 1'
#
loop_
_entity.id
_entity.type
_entity.pdbx_description
1 polymer ?
#
loop_
_entity_poly.entity_id
_entity_poly.type
_entity_poly.pdbx_seq_one_letter_code
_entity_poly.pdbx_strand_id
1 'polypeptide(L)'
;DYMKDIRKKGSEIIDKARLEHKQIIVLAGRPYHLDPEVNHGINKLITSLGAAVISEDIIAARTKKQPVDVLNQWTYHARLYSAAEYVTTQADMNLVQLVSFGCGLDAVTTDEVRSILEKHGKIYTQIKIDEITNLGAVKIRLRSLFAALEQ
;
A
#
# COMPACT_ATOMS: atom_id res chain seq x y z
N ASP A 1 -21.64 8.55 7.11
CA ASP A 1 -21.48 8.20 5.67
C ASP A 1 -20.17 7.46 5.61
N TYR A 2 -20.23 6.14 5.38
CA TYR A 2 -19.13 5.22 5.64
C TYR A 2 -17.79 5.68 5.06
N MET A 3 -17.78 6.16 3.82
CA MET A 3 -16.54 6.64 3.18
C MET A 3 -16.03 7.94 3.77
N LYS A 4 -16.91 8.83 4.26
CA LYS A 4 -16.48 10.04 4.97
C LYS A 4 -15.85 9.68 6.31
N ASP A 5 -16.39 8.70 7.01
CA ASP A 5 -15.89 8.25 8.31
C ASP A 5 -14.50 7.59 8.15
N ILE A 6 -14.31 6.74 7.12
CA ILE A 6 -13.00 6.18 6.77
C ILE A 6 -11.98 7.28 6.46
N ARG A 7 -12.34 8.24 5.61
CA ARG A 7 -11.42 9.31 5.21
C ARG A 7 -11.03 10.20 6.38
N LYS A 8 -12.00 10.52 7.25
CA LYS A 8 -11.75 11.26 8.49
C LYS A 8 -10.76 10.49 9.37
N LYS A 9 -11.00 9.19 9.58
CA LYS A 9 -10.11 8.36 10.39
C LYS A 9 -8.71 8.25 9.77
N GLY A 10 -8.64 8.14 8.45
CA GLY A 10 -7.39 8.16 7.70
C GLY A 10 -6.60 9.46 7.90
N SER A 11 -7.25 10.63 7.88
CA SER A 11 -6.59 11.90 8.23
C SER A 11 -6.00 11.85 9.63
N GLU A 12 -6.79 11.42 10.62
CA GLU A 12 -6.32 11.35 12.03
C GLU A 12 -5.08 10.45 12.18
N ILE A 13 -5.04 9.32 11.46
CA ILE A 13 -3.89 8.40 11.48
C ILE A 13 -2.66 9.06 10.84
N ILE A 14 -2.83 9.72 9.70
CA ILE A 14 -1.73 10.42 8.99
C ILE A 14 -1.16 11.53 9.87
N ASP A 15 -2.02 12.38 10.44
CA ASP A 15 -1.60 13.51 11.26
C ASP A 15 -0.87 13.04 12.53
N LYS A 16 -1.38 11.98 13.17
CA LYS A 16 -0.74 11.36 14.32
C LYS A 16 0.63 10.75 13.95
N ALA A 17 0.71 10.03 12.83
CA ALA A 17 1.95 9.41 12.39
C ALA A 17 3.04 10.45 12.11
N ARG A 18 2.67 11.57 11.47
CA ARG A 18 3.57 12.71 11.20
C ARG A 18 4.07 13.36 12.48
N LEU A 19 3.17 13.59 13.45
CA LEU A 19 3.52 14.14 14.76
C LEU A 19 4.50 13.22 15.50
N GLU A 20 4.34 11.91 15.36
CA GLU A 20 5.19 10.89 15.98
C GLU A 20 6.43 10.55 15.13
N HIS A 21 6.66 11.25 14.01
CA HIS A 21 7.75 10.99 13.06
C HIS A 21 7.81 9.53 12.54
N LYS A 22 6.65 8.89 12.40
CA LYS A 22 6.53 7.51 11.91
C LYS A 22 6.37 7.46 10.40
N GLN A 23 6.98 6.44 9.79
CA GLN A 23 6.67 6.05 8.41
C GLN A 23 5.20 5.62 8.29
N ILE A 24 4.57 5.96 7.18
CA ILE A 24 3.19 5.60 6.85
C ILE A 24 3.20 4.61 5.70
N ILE A 25 2.66 3.42 5.93
CA ILE A 25 2.47 2.41 4.90
C ILE A 25 1.05 2.49 4.35
N VAL A 26 0.95 2.75 3.04
CA VAL A 26 -0.26 2.55 2.26
C VAL A 26 -0.30 1.08 1.87
N LEU A 27 -1.11 0.30 2.58
CA LEU A 27 -1.32 -1.11 2.30
C LEU A 27 -2.43 -1.22 1.24
N ALA A 28 -2.05 -1.57 0.03
CA ALA A 28 -2.94 -1.62 -1.12
C ALA A 28 -3.11 -3.05 -1.61
N GLY A 29 -4.31 -3.40 -2.08
CA GLY A 29 -4.60 -4.74 -2.56
C GLY A 29 -5.99 -4.82 -3.17
N ARG A 30 -6.54 -6.04 -3.21
CA ARG A 30 -7.91 -6.31 -3.65
C ARG A 30 -8.85 -6.35 -2.45
N PRO A 31 -10.17 -6.14 -2.65
CA PRO A 31 -11.15 -6.14 -1.56
C PRO A 31 -11.09 -7.37 -0.65
N TYR A 32 -10.84 -8.55 -1.24
CA TYR A 32 -10.77 -9.80 -0.48
C TYR A 32 -9.50 -9.93 0.37
N HIS A 33 -8.44 -9.15 0.13
CA HIS A 33 -7.25 -9.14 0.99
C HIS A 33 -7.52 -8.52 2.37
N LEU A 34 -8.71 -7.94 2.58
CA LEU A 34 -9.17 -7.47 3.89
C LEU A 34 -9.73 -8.58 4.77
N ASP A 35 -10.06 -9.73 4.19
CA ASP A 35 -10.56 -10.89 4.94
C ASP A 35 -9.48 -11.34 5.95
N PRO A 36 -9.79 -11.51 7.25
CA PRO A 36 -8.81 -11.91 8.25
C PRO A 36 -8.09 -13.23 7.95
N GLU A 37 -8.79 -14.19 7.33
CA GLU A 37 -8.25 -15.49 6.93
C GLU A 37 -7.32 -15.37 5.71
N VAL A 38 -7.33 -14.23 5.02
CA VAL A 38 -6.47 -13.95 3.85
C VAL A 38 -5.35 -12.97 4.20
N ASN A 39 -5.65 -11.93 4.97
CA ASN A 39 -4.71 -10.87 5.34
C ASN A 39 -3.62 -11.37 6.30
N HIS A 40 -3.92 -12.41 7.10
CA HIS A 40 -3.03 -12.98 8.10
C HIS A 40 -2.48 -11.96 9.12
N GLY A 41 -3.11 -10.79 9.29
CA GLY A 41 -2.67 -9.77 10.24
C GLY A 41 -1.43 -8.98 9.80
N ILE A 42 -1.16 -8.89 8.49
CA ILE A 42 -0.06 -8.10 7.93
C ILE A 42 -0.14 -6.63 8.37
N ASN A 43 -1.35 -6.08 8.46
CA ASN A 43 -1.59 -4.74 9.00
C ASN A 43 -1.04 -4.60 10.44
N LYS A 44 -1.31 -5.57 11.31
CA LYS A 44 -0.81 -5.58 12.70
C LYS A 44 0.71 -5.71 12.72
N LEU A 45 1.26 -6.56 11.86
CA LEU A 45 2.71 -6.74 11.73
C LEU A 45 3.40 -5.41 11.38
N ILE A 46 2.90 -4.69 10.37
CA ILE A 46 3.42 -3.36 10.01
C ILE A 46 3.36 -2.40 11.20
N THR A 47 2.24 -2.36 11.92
CA THR A 47 2.12 -1.49 13.11
C THR A 47 3.11 -1.86 14.24
N SER A 48 3.36 -3.15 14.44
CA SER A 48 4.35 -3.62 15.42
C SER A 48 5.80 -3.30 15.05
N LEU A 49 6.06 -3.01 13.79
CA LEU A 49 7.36 -2.52 13.30
C LEU A 49 7.50 -1.00 13.42
N GLY A 50 6.51 -0.32 14.00
CA GLY A 50 6.57 1.12 14.32
C GLY A 50 5.97 2.05 13.27
N ALA A 51 5.43 1.52 12.17
CA ALA A 51 4.80 2.31 11.13
C ALA A 51 3.28 2.48 11.34
N ALA A 52 2.72 3.56 10.81
CA ALA A 52 1.27 3.69 10.67
C ALA A 52 0.79 2.95 9.41
N VAL A 53 -0.46 2.48 9.41
CA VAL A 53 -1.06 1.79 8.26
C VAL A 53 -2.35 2.47 7.87
N ILE A 54 -2.50 2.72 6.57
CA ILE A 54 -3.72 3.20 5.93
C ILE A 54 -3.95 2.42 4.63
N SER A 55 -5.19 2.41 4.14
CA SER A 55 -5.59 1.79 2.88
C SER A 55 -5.54 2.78 1.71
N GLU A 56 -5.50 2.25 0.50
CA GLU A 56 -5.41 3.04 -0.74
C GLU A 56 -6.64 3.92 -0.99
N ASP A 57 -7.80 3.55 -0.46
CA ASP A 57 -9.06 4.30 -0.61
C ASP A 57 -9.08 5.64 0.17
N ILE A 58 -8.33 5.73 1.29
CA ILE A 58 -8.08 6.98 2.02
C ILE A 58 -7.27 7.95 1.17
N ILE A 59 -6.31 7.41 0.39
CA ILE A 59 -5.37 8.19 -0.42
C ILE A 59 -5.95 8.55 -1.78
N ALA A 60 -6.65 7.64 -2.44
CA ALA A 60 -7.21 7.83 -3.77
C ALA A 60 -8.20 9.02 -3.84
N ALA A 61 -8.81 9.39 -2.71
CA ALA A 61 -9.69 10.56 -2.62
C ALA A 61 -8.94 11.90 -2.54
N ARG A 62 -7.62 11.88 -2.30
CA ARG A 62 -6.75 13.07 -2.11
C ARG A 62 -5.98 13.45 -3.37
N THR A 63 -6.04 12.63 -4.40
CA THR A 63 -5.29 12.83 -5.65
C THR A 63 -6.23 12.87 -6.84
N LYS A 64 -5.80 13.56 -7.90
CA LYS A 64 -6.49 13.53 -9.20
C LYS A 64 -6.06 12.25 -9.92
N LYS A 65 -6.97 11.68 -10.72
CA LYS A 65 -6.63 10.55 -11.58
C LYS A 65 -5.53 10.99 -12.56
N GLN A 66 -4.44 10.24 -12.59
CA GLN A 66 -3.35 10.43 -13.54
C GLN A 66 -3.53 9.49 -14.74
N PRO A 67 -3.02 9.85 -15.93
CA PRO A 67 -2.88 8.92 -17.03
C PRO A 67 -1.99 7.75 -16.60
N VAL A 68 -2.36 6.54 -17.01
CA VAL A 68 -1.63 5.29 -16.75
C VAL A 68 -1.40 4.57 -18.07
N ASP A 69 -0.33 3.79 -18.16
CA ASP A 69 0.10 3.11 -19.40
C ASP A 69 -0.71 1.82 -19.67
N VAL A 70 -1.65 1.49 -18.80
CA VAL A 70 -2.47 0.27 -18.83
C VAL A 70 -3.97 0.57 -18.90
N LEU A 71 -4.74 -0.39 -19.41
CA LEU A 71 -6.19 -0.27 -19.53
C LEU A 71 -6.86 -0.17 -18.14
N ASN A 72 -7.29 1.03 -17.79
CA ASN A 72 -7.87 1.34 -16.48
C ASN A 72 -9.42 1.22 -16.47
N GLN A 73 -9.93 -0.01 -16.51
CA GLN A 73 -11.38 -0.28 -16.52
C GLN A 73 -12.00 -0.50 -15.13
N TRP A 74 -11.19 -0.85 -14.12
CA TRP A 74 -11.70 -1.24 -12.80
C TRP A 74 -11.31 -0.25 -11.70
N THR A 75 -12.28 0.03 -10.82
CA THR A 75 -12.15 1.04 -9.75
C THR A 75 -11.00 0.76 -8.78
N TYR A 76 -10.70 -0.51 -8.48
CA TYR A 76 -9.66 -0.85 -7.51
C TYR A 76 -8.25 -0.60 -8.06
N HIS A 77 -7.96 -0.97 -9.31
CA HIS A 77 -6.67 -0.67 -9.92
C HIS A 77 -6.47 0.84 -10.08
N ALA A 78 -7.53 1.57 -10.46
CA ALA A 78 -7.49 3.03 -10.51
C ALA A 78 -7.06 3.65 -9.17
N ARG A 79 -7.58 3.13 -8.05
CA ARG A 79 -7.19 3.59 -6.71
C ARG A 79 -5.75 3.20 -6.38
N LEU A 80 -5.33 1.99 -6.73
CA LEU A 80 -3.96 1.51 -6.55
C LEU A 80 -2.94 2.40 -7.28
N TYR A 81 -3.16 2.71 -8.57
CA TYR A 81 -2.28 3.60 -9.33
C TYR A 81 -2.29 5.03 -8.77
N SER A 82 -3.47 5.53 -8.39
CA SER A 82 -3.60 6.83 -7.74
C SER A 82 -2.84 6.90 -6.42
N ALA A 83 -2.88 5.83 -5.63
CA ALA A 83 -2.14 5.73 -4.38
C ALA A 83 -0.63 5.65 -4.62
N ALA A 84 -0.18 4.89 -5.64
CA ALA A 84 1.21 4.84 -6.04
C ALA A 84 1.73 6.24 -6.37
N GLU A 85 1.02 7.00 -7.21
CA GLU A 85 1.39 8.38 -7.54
C GLU A 85 1.34 9.32 -6.35
N TYR A 86 0.32 9.23 -5.50
CA TYR A 86 0.26 10.12 -4.33
C TYR A 86 1.44 9.88 -3.39
N VAL A 87 1.81 8.62 -3.16
CA VAL A 87 2.93 8.25 -2.28
C VAL A 87 4.27 8.82 -2.77
N THR A 88 4.46 9.00 -4.08
CA THR A 88 5.70 9.63 -4.61
C THR A 88 5.84 11.09 -4.17
N THR A 89 4.73 11.77 -3.91
CA THR A 89 4.71 13.18 -3.46
C THR A 89 4.96 13.35 -1.96
N GLN A 90 5.02 12.26 -1.20
CA GLN A 90 5.08 12.30 0.27
C GLN A 90 6.36 11.61 0.76
N ALA A 91 7.22 12.35 1.47
CA ALA A 91 8.49 11.81 1.98
C ALA A 91 8.29 10.71 3.04
N ASP A 92 7.22 10.82 3.83
CA ASP A 92 6.88 9.97 4.97
C ASP A 92 5.99 8.78 4.62
N MET A 93 5.66 8.58 3.34
CA MET A 93 4.78 7.50 2.88
C MET A 93 5.49 6.52 1.95
N ASN A 94 5.09 5.24 2.06
CA ASN A 94 5.51 4.15 1.20
C ASN A 94 4.33 3.22 0.88
N LEU A 95 4.37 2.56 -0.28
CA LEU A 95 3.31 1.64 -0.72
C LEU A 95 3.76 0.19 -0.58
N VAL A 96 2.90 -0.63 0.01
CA VAL A 96 3.05 -2.09 0.04
C VAL A 96 1.86 -2.69 -0.69
N GLN A 97 2.13 -3.40 -1.77
CA GLN A 97 1.10 -4.06 -2.59
C GLN A 97 0.93 -5.51 -2.18
N LEU A 98 -0.31 -5.88 -1.83
CA LEU A 98 -0.74 -7.26 -1.71
C LEU A 98 -1.15 -7.78 -3.09
N VAL A 99 -0.60 -8.93 -3.48
CA VAL A 99 -0.92 -9.61 -4.74
C VAL A 99 -1.27 -11.07 -4.48
N SER A 100 -2.12 -11.65 -5.31
CA SER A 100 -2.47 -13.08 -5.23
C SER A 100 -1.70 -13.90 -6.25
N PHE A 101 -1.35 -15.14 -5.87
CA PHE A 101 -0.56 -16.02 -6.73
C PHE A 101 -1.38 -16.44 -7.95
N GLY A 102 -0.72 -16.53 -9.11
CA GLY A 102 -1.39 -16.92 -10.36
C GLY A 102 -2.42 -15.91 -10.89
N CYS A 103 -2.57 -14.72 -10.28
CA CYS A 103 -3.48 -13.70 -10.79
C CYS A 103 -2.82 -12.92 -11.94
N GLY A 104 -3.17 -13.24 -13.19
CA GLY A 104 -2.61 -12.56 -14.37
C GLY A 104 -2.84 -11.04 -14.40
N LEU A 105 -3.92 -10.57 -13.77
CA LEU A 105 -4.21 -9.15 -13.64
C LEU A 105 -3.31 -8.45 -12.61
N ASP A 106 -2.86 -9.16 -11.58
CA ASP A 106 -1.88 -8.62 -10.63
C ASP A 106 -0.51 -8.43 -11.27
N ALA A 107 -0.15 -9.23 -12.27
CA ALA A 107 1.09 -9.03 -13.03
C ALA A 107 1.08 -7.66 -13.74
N VAL A 108 -0.01 -7.33 -14.44
CA VAL A 108 -0.16 -6.04 -15.13
C VAL A 108 -0.15 -4.86 -14.14
N THR A 109 -0.90 -4.98 -13.04
CA THR A 109 -0.96 -3.89 -12.05
C THR A 109 0.34 -3.72 -11.29
N THR A 110 1.05 -4.81 -11.00
CA THR A 110 2.38 -4.80 -10.37
C THR A 110 3.39 -4.03 -11.21
N ASP A 111 3.45 -4.30 -12.52
CA ASP A 111 4.44 -3.67 -13.38
C ASP A 111 4.18 -2.16 -13.50
N GLU A 112 2.92 -1.75 -13.59
CA GLU A 112 2.55 -0.33 -13.60
C GLU A 112 2.85 0.37 -12.27
N VAL A 113 2.48 -0.23 -11.13
CA VAL A 113 2.77 0.34 -9.80
C VAL A 113 4.27 0.44 -9.56
N ARG A 114 5.03 -0.60 -9.94
CA ARG A 114 6.49 -0.59 -9.87
C ARG A 114 7.06 0.56 -10.70
N SER A 115 6.62 0.67 -11.96
CA SER A 115 7.04 1.74 -12.88
C SER A 115 6.81 3.13 -12.28
N ILE A 116 5.61 3.40 -11.75
CA ILE A 116 5.26 4.68 -11.11
C ILE A 116 6.20 5.00 -9.93
N LEU A 117 6.40 4.05 -9.01
CA LEU A 117 7.19 4.28 -7.80
C LEU A 117 8.69 4.43 -8.12
N GLU A 118 9.25 3.54 -8.92
CA GLU A 118 10.68 3.54 -9.23
C GLU A 118 11.09 4.76 -10.07
N LYS A 119 10.23 5.23 -10.99
CA LYS A 119 10.44 6.50 -11.73
C LYS A 119 10.64 7.69 -10.80
N HIS A 120 10.09 7.65 -9.59
CA HIS A 120 10.19 8.71 -8.58
C HIS A 120 11.14 8.34 -7.42
N GLY A 121 11.98 7.31 -7.58
CA GLY A 121 12.95 6.90 -6.57
C GLY A 121 12.34 6.23 -5.32
N LYS A 122 11.08 5.80 -5.37
CA LYS A 122 10.44 5.03 -4.29
C LYS A 122 10.66 3.53 -4.49
N ILE A 123 10.74 2.80 -3.38
CA ILE A 123 10.95 1.35 -3.39
C ILE A 123 9.60 0.65 -3.59
N TYR A 124 9.47 -0.12 -4.67
CA TYR A 124 8.31 -1.01 -4.83
C TYR A 124 8.41 -2.23 -3.91
N THR A 125 7.40 -2.42 -3.05
CA THR A 125 7.33 -3.57 -2.14
C THR A 125 6.09 -4.41 -2.37
N GLN A 126 6.29 -5.69 -2.66
CA GLN A 126 5.23 -6.67 -2.92
C GLN A 126 5.16 -7.75 -1.84
N ILE A 127 3.94 -8.08 -1.41
CA ILE A 127 3.64 -9.26 -0.57
C ILE A 127 2.68 -10.16 -1.33
N LYS A 128 3.08 -11.41 -1.57
CA LYS A 128 2.25 -12.43 -2.20
C LYS A 128 1.38 -13.12 -1.15
N ILE A 129 0.08 -13.02 -1.29
CA ILE A 129 -0.96 -13.64 -0.46
C ILE A 129 -1.43 -14.86 -1.24
N ASP A 130 -0.91 -16.05 -0.91
CA ASP A 130 -1.37 -17.40 -1.32
C ASP A 130 -0.28 -18.44 -0.99
N GLU A 131 1.00 -18.06 -1.09
CA GLU A 131 2.15 -18.91 -0.67
C GLU A 131 2.50 -18.77 0.82
N ILE A 132 1.98 -17.74 1.50
CA ILE A 132 2.46 -17.31 2.81
C ILE A 132 1.42 -17.60 3.90
N THR A 133 1.47 -18.80 4.46
CA THR A 133 1.08 -19.03 5.88
C THR A 133 2.16 -18.54 6.86
N ASN A 134 3.32 -18.09 6.34
CA ASN A 134 4.50 -17.74 7.14
C ASN A 134 4.72 -16.23 7.26
N LEU A 135 4.13 -15.62 8.29
CA LEU A 135 4.37 -14.21 8.65
C LEU A 135 5.85 -13.85 8.84
N GLY A 136 6.74 -14.82 9.05
CA GLY A 136 8.18 -14.61 9.09
C GLY A 136 8.74 -14.06 7.77
N ALA A 137 8.29 -14.58 6.63
CA ALA A 137 8.72 -14.08 5.32
C ALA A 137 8.26 -12.63 5.09
N VAL A 138 7.01 -12.31 5.47
CA VAL A 138 6.49 -10.94 5.42
C VAL A 138 7.29 -10.03 6.35
N LYS A 139 7.58 -10.48 7.57
CA LYS A 139 8.33 -9.72 8.56
C LYS A 139 9.73 -9.37 8.06
N ILE A 140 10.43 -10.32 7.43
CA ILE A 140 11.75 -10.08 6.85
C ILE A 140 11.66 -9.00 5.76
N ARG A 141 10.70 -9.14 4.82
CA ARG A 141 10.54 -8.16 3.74
C ARG A 141 10.20 -6.76 4.24
N LEU A 142 9.33 -6.63 5.23
CA LEU A 142 8.99 -5.34 5.85
C LEU A 142 10.19 -4.73 6.59
N ARG A 143 10.98 -5.54 7.31
CA ARG A 143 12.21 -5.05 7.95
C ARG A 143 13.24 -4.57 6.93
N SER A 144 13.38 -5.27 5.80
CA SER A 144 14.25 -4.83 4.71
C SER A 144 13.79 -3.51 4.10
N LEU A 145 12.48 -3.31 3.92
CA LEU A 145 11.92 -2.02 3.49
C LEU A 145 12.30 -0.91 4.47
N PHE A 146 12.01 -1.07 5.77
CA PHE A 146 12.30 -0.04 6.76
C PHE A 146 13.81 0.27 6.87
N ALA A 147 14.66 -0.76 6.84
CA ALA A 147 16.11 -0.56 6.86
C ALA A 147 16.64 0.17 5.62
N ALA A 148 16.00 0.01 4.46
CA ALA A 148 16.36 0.73 3.23
C ALA A 148 15.88 2.20 3.25
N LEU A 149 14.85 2.52 4.03
CA LEU A 149 14.33 3.89 4.19
C LEU A 149 15.12 4.74 5.20
N GLU A 150 15.91 4.11 6.07
CA GLU A 150 16.77 4.77 7.06
C GLU A 150 18.15 5.18 6.50
N GLN A 151 18.45 4.83 5.24
CA GLN A 151 19.70 5.16 4.53
C GLN A 151 19.54 6.43 3.69
#